data_AF-A0A1V9V978-F1
#
_entry.id   AF-A0A1V9V978-F1
#
_cell.length_a   1.000
_cell.length_b   1.000
_cell.length_c   1.000
_cell.angle_alpha   90.00
_cell.angle_beta   90.00
_cell.angle_gamma   90.00
#
_symmetry.space_group_name_H-M   'P 1'
#
loop_
_entity.id
_entity.type
_entity.pdbx_description
1 polymer ?
#
loop_
_entity_poly.entity_id
_entity_poly.type
_entity_poly.pdbx_seq_one_letter_code
_entity_poly.pdbx_strand_id
1 'polypeptide(L)'
;MNKVNRSYEIDILNYFDEKNLRQYKEPLRKLFIILPDNSLVSIYKKIKKNSNKPSFAEHIVTDYFIKYDIPYFLKTKSETRKKENKENIKKRVKKYRANTKKVNFQVMISLELKNKIKKYCFDNGCTYEQMLLEKLYL
;
A
#
# COMPACT_ATOMS: atom_id res chain seq x y z
N MET A 1 -0.61 14.37 -42.43
CA MET A 1 -1.31 15.52 -41.81
C MET A 1 -1.19 15.41 -40.30
N ASN A 2 -0.69 16.47 -39.67
CA ASN A 2 -0.25 16.53 -38.28
C ASN A 2 -1.37 16.13 -37.31
N LYS A 3 -1.14 15.09 -36.49
CA LYS A 3 -1.99 14.80 -35.33
C LYS A 3 -1.86 15.98 -34.38
N VAL A 4 -2.86 16.86 -34.38
CA VAL A 4 -3.05 17.87 -33.35
C VAL A 4 -2.98 17.12 -32.02
N ASN A 5 -1.93 17.36 -31.23
CA ASN A 5 -1.83 16.85 -29.86
C ASN A 5 -3.13 17.27 -29.17
N ARG A 6 -4.04 16.31 -28.93
CA ARG A 6 -5.31 16.58 -28.27
C ARG A 6 -4.95 17.09 -26.87
N SER A 7 -5.30 18.35 -26.55
CA SER A 7 -4.94 19.01 -25.27
C SER A 7 -5.14 18.11 -24.04
N TYR A 8 -6.17 17.27 -24.08
CA TYR A 8 -6.53 16.35 -23.01
C TYR A 8 -5.53 15.18 -22.80
N GLU A 9 -4.80 14.74 -23.82
CA GLU A 9 -3.79 13.69 -23.68
C GLU A 9 -2.64 14.15 -22.79
N ILE A 10 -2.14 15.37 -23.05
CA ILE A 10 -1.08 16.00 -22.29
C ILE A 10 -1.53 16.20 -20.84
N ASP A 11 -2.75 16.71 -20.65
CA ASP A 11 -3.30 16.92 -19.31
C ASP A 11 -3.39 15.61 -18.50
N ILE A 12 -3.84 14.52 -19.12
CA ILE A 12 -3.92 13.21 -18.47
C ILE A 12 -2.51 12.70 -18.14
N LEU A 13 -1.55 12.80 -19.07
CA LEU A 13 -0.17 12.36 -18.81
C LEU A 13 0.49 13.16 -17.68
N ASN A 14 0.29 14.47 -17.65
CA ASN A 14 0.82 15.35 -16.60
C ASN A 14 0.22 14.98 -15.24
N TYR A 15 -1.10 14.72 -15.17
CA TYR A 15 -1.72 14.25 -13.94
C TYR A 15 -1.07 12.96 -13.42
N PHE A 16 -0.82 11.99 -14.29
CA PHE A 16 -0.18 10.73 -13.90
C PHE A 16 1.28 10.93 -13.47
N ASP A 17 2.02 11.89 -14.04
CA ASP A 17 3.35 12.26 -13.55
C ASP A 17 3.31 12.87 -12.15
N GLU A 18 2.45 13.87 -11.94
CA GLU A 18 2.28 14.56 -10.66
C GLU A 18 1.91 13.60 -9.52
N LYS A 19 1.12 12.57 -9.83
CA LYS A 19 0.73 11.54 -8.85
C LYS A 19 1.71 10.37 -8.75
N ASN A 20 2.89 10.46 -9.38
CA ASN A 20 3.92 9.41 -9.42
C ASN A 20 3.41 8.06 -9.98
N LEU A 21 2.48 8.10 -10.93
CA LEU A 21 1.87 6.97 -11.61
C LEU A 21 2.52 6.70 -12.99
N ARG A 22 3.85 6.86 -13.07
CA ARG A 22 4.61 6.82 -14.33
C ARG A 22 4.48 5.49 -15.09
N GLN A 23 4.18 4.40 -14.38
CA GLN A 23 4.00 3.07 -14.97
C GLN A 23 2.86 2.99 -16.00
N TYR A 24 1.87 3.89 -15.93
CA TYR A 24 0.75 3.90 -16.86
C TYR A 24 0.98 4.77 -18.10
N LYS A 25 2.08 5.54 -18.19
CA LYS A 25 2.32 6.47 -19.31
C LYS A 25 2.37 5.78 -20.68
N GLU A 26 3.12 4.70 -20.78
CA GLU A 26 3.27 3.97 -22.05
C GLU A 26 1.95 3.27 -22.45
N PRO A 27 1.23 2.58 -21.55
CA PRO A 27 -0.13 2.11 -21.83
C PRO A 27 -1.11 3.23 -22.23
N LEU A 28 -1.06 4.39 -21.56
CA LEU A 28 -1.90 5.55 -21.89
C LEU A 28 -1.64 6.08 -23.30
N ARG A 29 -0.37 6.18 -23.71
CA ARG A 29 -0.02 6.59 -25.09
C ARG A 29 -0.60 5.64 -26.13
N LYS A 30 -0.53 4.33 -25.89
CA LYS A 30 -1.17 3.33 -26.77
C LYS A 30 -2.69 3.49 -26.77
N LEU A 31 -3.29 3.73 -25.62
CA LEU A 31 -4.72 3.95 -25.48
C LEU A 31 -5.18 5.15 -26.30
N PHE A 32 -4.48 6.28 -26.21
CA PHE A 32 -4.87 7.51 -26.90
C PHE A 32 -4.86 7.41 -28.43
N ILE A 33 -4.04 6.52 -29.00
CA ILE A 33 -4.03 6.25 -30.44
C ILE A 33 -5.35 5.60 -30.90
N ILE A 34 -5.95 4.76 -30.06
CA ILE A 34 -7.13 3.94 -30.39
C ILE A 34 -8.43 4.64 -29.93
N LEU A 35 -8.35 5.47 -28.89
CA LEU A 35 -9.51 6.04 -28.23
C LEU A 35 -10.15 7.18 -29.06
N PRO A 36 -11.49 7.17 -29.25
CA PRO A 36 -12.18 8.30 -29.87
C PRO A 36 -12.15 9.53 -28.95
N ASP A 37 -12.17 10.71 -29.55
CA ASP A 37 -12.09 12.03 -28.87
C ASP A 37 -13.07 12.15 -27.69
N ASN A 38 -14.33 11.76 -27.90
CA ASN A 38 -15.37 11.86 -26.88
C ASN A 38 -15.05 11.05 -25.63
N SER A 39 -14.42 9.88 -25.80
CA SER A 39 -14.01 9.05 -24.67
C SER A 39 -12.84 9.68 -23.92
N LEU A 40 -11.91 10.33 -24.64
CA LEU A 40 -10.74 10.97 -24.04
C LEU A 40 -11.16 12.16 -23.16
N VAL A 41 -12.09 12.98 -23.67
CA VAL A 41 -12.70 14.07 -22.91
C VAL A 41 -13.42 13.55 -21.66
N SER A 42 -14.12 12.42 -21.76
CA SER A 42 -14.80 11.80 -20.63
C SER A 42 -13.82 11.33 -19.54
N ILE A 43 -12.73 10.67 -19.94
CA ILE A 43 -11.65 10.25 -19.03
C ILE A 43 -11.08 11.47 -18.30
N TYR A 44 -10.70 12.51 -19.05
CA TYR A 44 -10.17 13.75 -18.49
C TYR A 44 -11.13 14.37 -17.46
N LYS A 45 -12.41 14.52 -17.80
CA LYS A 45 -13.43 15.10 -16.89
C LYS A 45 -13.57 14.30 -15.59
N LYS A 46 -13.57 12.96 -15.68
CA LYS A 46 -13.67 12.09 -14.51
C LYS A 46 -12.44 12.17 -13.61
N ILE A 47 -11.24 12.19 -14.19
CA ILE A 47 -9.97 12.37 -13.47
C ILE A 47 -9.94 13.74 -12.79
N LYS A 48 -10.27 14.81 -13.53
CA LYS A 48 -10.27 16.18 -12.99
C LYS A 48 -11.23 16.35 -11.82
N LYS A 49 -12.44 15.77 -11.90
CA LYS A 49 -13.43 15.80 -10.81
C LYS A 49 -12.94 15.08 -9.55
N ASN A 50 -12.04 14.10 -9.68
CA ASN A 50 -11.52 13.27 -8.59
C ASN A 50 -10.01 13.36 -8.46
N SER A 51 -9.42 14.53 -8.76
CA SER A 51 -7.96 14.70 -8.88
C SER A 51 -7.18 14.31 -7.61
N ASN A 52 -7.85 14.38 -6.45
CA ASN A 52 -7.31 14.03 -5.14
C ASN A 52 -7.08 12.53 -4.94
N LYS A 53 -7.68 11.67 -5.78
CA LYS A 53 -7.72 10.20 -5.61
C LYS A 53 -7.00 9.50 -6.76
N PRO A 54 -5.67 9.28 -6.67
CA PRO A 54 -4.90 8.60 -7.71
C PRO A 54 -5.46 7.22 -8.05
N SER A 55 -5.89 6.45 -7.05
CA SER A 55 -6.48 5.11 -7.27
C SER A 55 -7.73 5.14 -8.14
N PHE A 56 -8.54 6.20 -8.06
CA PHE A 56 -9.72 6.34 -8.90
C PHE A 56 -9.34 6.55 -10.38
N ALA A 57 -8.30 7.36 -10.63
CA ALA A 57 -7.76 7.54 -11.98
C ALA A 57 -7.17 6.23 -12.52
N GLU A 58 -6.44 5.47 -11.69
CA GLU A 58 -5.92 4.14 -12.05
C GLU A 58 -7.04 3.18 -12.46
N HIS A 59 -8.13 3.10 -11.68
CA HIS A 59 -9.28 2.26 -12.01
C HIS A 59 -9.90 2.63 -13.36
N ILE A 60 -10.14 3.92 -13.60
CA ILE A 60 -10.71 4.38 -14.88
C ILE A 60 -9.86 3.91 -16.05
N VAL A 61 -8.55 4.18 -16.02
CA VAL A 61 -7.68 3.88 -17.18
C VAL A 61 -7.47 2.38 -17.35
N THR A 62 -7.49 1.63 -16.25
CA THR A 62 -7.40 0.17 -16.24
C THR A 62 -8.59 -0.48 -16.94
N ASP A 63 -9.82 -0.01 -16.68
CA ASP A 63 -11.01 -0.51 -17.37
C ASP A 63 -10.89 -0.33 -18.89
N TYR A 64 -10.31 0.80 -19.32
CA TYR A 64 -10.03 1.05 -20.73
C TYR A 64 -8.92 0.16 -21.28
N PHE A 65 -7.84 -0.09 -20.53
CA PHE A 65 -6.79 -1.00 -20.98
C PHE A 65 -7.32 -2.42 -21.18
N ILE A 66 -8.16 -2.91 -20.26
CA ILE A 66 -8.81 -4.22 -20.38
C ILE A 66 -9.72 -4.25 -21.61
N LYS A 67 -10.56 -3.21 -21.78
CA LYS A 67 -11.51 -3.13 -22.89
C LYS A 67 -10.83 -3.16 -24.27
N TYR A 68 -9.65 -2.57 -24.39
CA TYR A 68 -8.92 -2.44 -25.66
C TYR A 68 -7.70 -3.38 -25.74
N ASP A 69 -7.59 -4.35 -24.84
CA ASP A 69 -6.49 -5.33 -24.76
C ASP A 69 -5.09 -4.68 -24.82
N ILE A 70 -4.91 -3.60 -24.04
CA ILE A 70 -3.66 -2.86 -23.97
C ILE A 70 -2.82 -3.44 -22.83
N PRO A 71 -1.62 -4.00 -23.09
CA PRO A 71 -0.76 -4.52 -22.04
C PRO A 71 -0.35 -3.41 -21.06
N TYR A 72 -0.56 -3.64 -19.77
CA TYR A 72 -0.18 -2.74 -18.69
C TYR A 72 0.38 -3.53 -17.51
N PHE A 73 1.34 -2.94 -16.79
CA PHE A 73 1.96 -3.58 -15.63
C PHE A 73 1.41 -2.99 -14.33
N LEU A 74 0.62 -3.77 -13.60
CA LEU A 74 0.23 -3.45 -12.23
C LEU A 74 1.35 -3.86 -11.28
N LYS A 75 2.29 -2.95 -11.00
CA LYS A 75 3.23 -3.18 -9.91
C LYS A 75 2.48 -3.15 -8.58
N THR A 76 2.39 -4.29 -7.92
CA THR A 76 1.83 -4.38 -6.56
C THR A 76 2.70 -3.57 -5.58
N LYS A 77 2.13 -3.06 -4.48
CA LYS A 77 2.89 -2.35 -3.41
C LYS A 77 4.08 -3.17 -2.87
N SER A 78 4.05 -4.49 -2.99
CA SER A 78 5.14 -5.40 -2.66
C SER A 78 6.35 -5.27 -3.58
N GLU A 79 6.15 -4.95 -4.86
CA GLU A 79 7.21 -4.84 -5.87
C GLU A 79 7.91 -3.48 -5.85
N THR A 80 7.24 -2.43 -5.38
CA THR A 80 7.81 -1.08 -5.22
C THR A 80 8.63 -0.92 -3.94
N ARG A 81 8.50 -1.83 -2.96
CA ARG A 81 9.39 -1.89 -1.80
C ARG A 81 10.78 -2.35 -2.25
N LYS A 82 11.72 -1.42 -2.36
CA LYS A 82 13.15 -1.78 -2.36
C LYS A 82 13.41 -2.55 -1.06
N LYS A 83 13.78 -3.83 -1.16
CA LYS A 83 14.25 -4.60 -0.01
C LYS A 83 15.38 -3.81 0.64
N GLU A 84 15.24 -3.54 1.94
CA GLU A 84 16.27 -2.84 2.71
C GLU A 84 17.58 -3.62 2.61
N ASN A 85 18.71 -2.92 2.47
CA ASN A 85 20.02 -3.57 2.38
C ASN A 85 20.30 -4.36 3.67
N LYS A 86 20.88 -5.56 3.53
CA LYS A 86 21.21 -6.49 4.64
C LYS A 86 22.02 -5.80 5.74
N GLU A 87 22.92 -4.89 5.39
CA GLU A 87 23.70 -4.12 6.38
C GLU A 87 22.86 -3.15 7.19
N ASN A 88 21.92 -2.45 6.55
CA ASN A 88 21.03 -1.52 7.24
C ASN A 88 20.07 -2.26 8.18
N ILE A 89 19.55 -3.41 7.74
CA ILE A 89 18.78 -4.33 8.60
C ILE A 89 19.60 -4.75 9.81
N LYS A 90 20.85 -5.22 9.61
CA LYS A 90 21.73 -5.62 10.71
C LYS A 90 22.00 -4.48 11.69
N LYS A 91 22.30 -3.27 11.20
CA LYS A 91 22.53 -2.08 12.04
C LYS A 91 21.29 -1.74 12.86
N ARG A 92 20.10 -1.74 12.24
CA ARG A 92 18.81 -1.48 12.90
C ARG A 92 18.49 -2.53 13.96
N VAL A 93 18.63 -3.81 13.63
CA VAL A 93 18.41 -4.91 14.57
C VAL A 93 19.40 -4.85 15.73
N LYS A 94 20.68 -4.56 15.49
CA LYS A 94 21.70 -4.41 16.54
C LYS A 94 21.37 -3.24 17.47
N LYS A 95 20.97 -2.09 16.93
CA LYS A 95 20.53 -0.92 17.71
C LYS A 95 19.29 -1.24 18.56
N TYR A 96 18.30 -1.91 17.97
CA TYR A 96 17.10 -2.35 18.70
C TYR A 96 17.46 -3.30 19.85
N ARG A 97 18.26 -4.33 19.60
CA ARG A 97 18.71 -5.28 20.64
C ARG A 97 19.52 -4.63 21.76
N ALA A 98 20.37 -3.67 21.44
CA ALA A 98 21.14 -2.93 22.45
C ALA A 98 20.24 -2.08 23.37
N ASN A 99 19.17 -1.50 22.82
CA ASN A 99 18.24 -0.66 23.58
C ASN A 99 17.15 -1.46 24.31
N THR A 100 16.82 -2.66 23.84
CA THR A 100 15.73 -3.47 24.38
C THR A 100 16.27 -4.49 25.36
N LYS A 101 16.21 -4.20 26.67
CA LYS A 101 16.57 -5.14 27.75
C LYS A 101 15.48 -6.20 28.02
N LYS A 102 14.24 -5.96 27.57
CA LYS A 102 13.11 -6.87 27.74
C LYS A 102 12.90 -7.72 26.47
N VAL A 103 12.86 -9.03 26.62
CA VAL A 103 12.45 -9.94 25.54
C VAL A 103 10.92 -10.04 25.58
N ASN A 104 10.26 -9.50 24.56
CA ASN A 104 8.83 -9.66 24.40
C ASN A 104 8.57 -10.89 23.53
N PHE A 105 7.78 -11.84 24.02
CA PHE A 105 7.33 -13.00 23.26
C PHE A 105 5.80 -13.05 23.26
N GLN A 106 5.23 -13.45 22.13
CA GLN A 106 3.79 -13.61 21.98
C GLN A 106 3.46 -15.09 22.11
N VAL A 107 2.51 -15.42 22.98
CA VAL A 107 2.03 -16.79 23.17
C VAL A 107 0.55 -16.86 22.83
N MET A 108 0.16 -17.91 22.12
CA MET A 108 -1.24 -18.26 21.95
C MET A 108 -1.70 -19.12 23.12
N ILE A 109 -2.78 -18.70 23.77
CA ILE A 109 -3.42 -19.43 24.86
C ILE A 109 -4.90 -19.65 24.52
N SER A 110 -5.49 -20.69 25.10
CA SER A 110 -6.93 -20.95 24.95
C SER A 110 -7.76 -19.81 25.56
N LEU A 111 -8.99 -19.65 25.07
CA LEU A 111 -9.93 -18.64 25.58
C LEU A 111 -10.24 -18.87 27.08
N GLU A 112 -10.38 -20.13 27.48
CA GLU A 112 -10.60 -20.50 28.88
C GLU A 112 -9.44 -20.06 29.78
N LEU A 113 -8.20 -20.33 29.37
CA LEU A 113 -7.02 -19.93 30.12
C LEU A 113 -6.92 -18.41 30.20
N LYS A 114 -7.22 -17.70 29.12
CA LYS A 114 -7.27 -16.24 29.08
C LYS A 114 -8.26 -15.68 30.11
N ASN A 115 -9.44 -16.28 30.23
CA ASN A 115 -10.46 -15.85 31.18
C ASN A 115 -10.04 -16.11 32.64
N LYS A 116 -9.42 -17.26 32.91
CA LYS A 116 -8.86 -17.58 34.24
C LYS A 116 -7.78 -16.58 34.66
N ILE A 117 -6.83 -16.28 33.77
CA ILE A 117 -5.76 -15.32 34.00
C ILE A 117 -6.32 -13.92 34.28
N LYS A 118 -7.30 -13.46 33.48
CA LYS A 118 -7.96 -12.16 33.70
C LYS A 118 -8.61 -12.06 35.07
N LYS A 119 -9.36 -13.09 35.47
CA LYS A 119 -10.03 -13.13 36.77
C LYS A 119 -8.99 -13.09 37.91
N TYR A 120 -7.94 -13.90 37.82
CA TYR A 120 -6.87 -13.90 38.81
C TYR A 120 -6.20 -12.52 38.97
N CYS A 121 -5.83 -11.87 37.87
CA CYS A 121 -5.21 -10.55 37.92
C CYS A 121 -6.14 -9.48 38.50
N PHE A 122 -7.44 -9.58 38.22
CA PHE A 122 -8.45 -8.70 38.80
C PHE A 122 -8.59 -8.91 40.31
N ASP A 123 -8.76 -10.16 40.74
CA ASP A 123 -8.96 -10.52 42.16
C ASP A 123 -7.74 -10.17 43.02
N ASN A 124 -6.52 -10.29 42.47
CA ASN A 124 -5.26 -10.05 43.19
C ASN A 124 -4.64 -8.67 42.92
N GLY A 125 -5.28 -7.81 42.12
CA GLY A 125 -4.78 -6.48 41.79
C GLY A 125 -3.37 -6.46 41.18
N CYS A 126 -3.00 -7.49 40.41
CA CYS A 126 -1.66 -7.64 39.84
C CYS A 126 -1.66 -7.56 38.30
N THR A 127 -0.50 -7.23 37.74
CA THR A 127 -0.28 -7.28 36.28
C THR A 127 -0.02 -8.71 35.81
N TYR A 128 -0.23 -8.97 34.51
CA TYR A 128 0.09 -10.28 33.92
C TYR A 128 1.59 -10.64 34.06
N GLU A 129 2.49 -9.65 33.96
CA GLU A 129 3.93 -9.88 34.17
C GLU A 129 4.19 -10.36 35.60
N GLN A 130 3.63 -9.67 36.61
CA GLN A 130 3.78 -10.06 38.01
C GLN A 130 3.19 -11.44 38.31
N MET A 131 2.00 -11.74 37.78
CA MET A 131 1.39 -13.07 37.89
C MET A 131 2.29 -14.15 37.28
N LEU A 132 2.87 -13.91 36.10
CA LEU A 132 3.75 -14.87 35.44
C LEU A 132 5.04 -15.10 36.23
N LEU A 133 5.67 -14.05 36.75
CA LEU A 133 6.86 -14.16 37.60
C LEU A 133 6.55 -14.96 38.88
N GLU A 134 5.42 -14.66 39.53
CA GLU A 134 4.95 -15.36 40.74
C GLU A 134 4.73 -16.87 40.50
N LYS A 135 4.10 -17.23 39.36
CA LYS A 135 3.71 -18.62 39.08
C LYS A 135 4.80 -19.45 38.39
N LEU A 136 5.72 -18.82 37.66
CA LEU A 136 6.78 -19.52 36.91
C LEU A 136 8.12 -19.54 37.64
N TYR A 137 8.22 -18.90 38.82
CA TYR A 137 9.48 -18.78 39.58
C TYR A 137 10.64 -18.25 38.72
N LEU A 138 10.33 -17.31 37.83
CA LEU A 138 11.29 -16.58 36.98
C LEU A 138 11.74 -15.29 37.68
#